data_AF-A0A933DGE6-F1
#
_entry.id   AF-A0A933DGE6-F1
#
_cell.length_a   1.000
_cell.length_b   1.000
_cell.length_c   1.000
_cell.angle_alpha   90.00
_cell.angle_beta   90.00
_cell.angle_gamma   90.00
#
_symmetry.space_group_name_H-M   'P 1'
#
loop_
_entity.id
_entity.type
_entity.pdbx_description
1 polymer ?
#
loop_
_entity_poly.entity_id
_entity_poly.type
_entity_poly.pdbx_seq_one_letter_code
_entity_poly.pdbx_strand_id
1 'polypeptide(L)'
;MIQSFSDIFRVEDLRKKVLFTLGCIAVYRVGAAIPIPGVNSEAIRALFATHQNNLLGFLDIFSGGALGRFSIFAMGVIPYINASIIMSLLQGAHVLPYLDRLAKEGELGRRKLNQISRYLTLFLASFQSFGLTIAISKMPVPGGIPVINNPTVGFYVTTVLTLTAGSIFVMWLGEQMTESGIGNGI
;
A
#
# COMPACT_ATOMS: atom_id res chain seq x y z
N MET A 1 -32.22 4.59 2.78
CA MET A 1 -30.96 4.09 2.19
C MET A 1 -30.98 4.04 0.66
N ILE A 2 -32.04 3.55 -0.01
CA ILE A 2 -32.12 3.53 -1.49
C ILE A 2 -32.25 4.95 -2.09
N GLN A 3 -32.94 5.87 -1.41
CA GLN A 3 -33.01 7.28 -1.84
C GLN A 3 -31.65 7.98 -1.81
N SER A 4 -30.79 7.70 -0.82
CA SER A 4 -29.43 8.24 -0.75
C SER A 4 -28.55 7.83 -1.95
N PHE A 5 -28.76 6.63 -2.51
CA PHE A 5 -28.07 6.20 -3.73
C PHE A 5 -28.57 6.96 -4.98
N SER A 6 -29.85 7.32 -5.02
CA SER A 6 -30.42 8.13 -6.09
C SER A 6 -30.04 9.61 -5.99
N ASP A 7 -29.81 10.10 -4.77
CA ASP A 7 -29.40 11.50 -4.53
C ASP A 7 -27.92 11.75 -4.87
N ILE A 8 -27.06 10.72 -4.77
CA ILE A 8 -25.67 10.75 -5.25
C ILE A 8 -25.59 11.12 -6.74
N PHE A 9 -26.55 10.66 -7.55
CA PHE A 9 -26.61 10.96 -8.99
C PHE A 9 -27.30 12.30 -9.32
N ARG A 10 -28.06 12.86 -8.37
CA ARG A 10 -28.75 14.16 -8.54
C ARG A 10 -27.89 15.35 -8.18
N VAL A 11 -26.99 15.22 -7.20
CA VAL A 11 -26.13 16.31 -6.74
C VAL A 11 -24.82 16.30 -7.53
N GLU A 12 -24.57 17.37 -8.29
CA GLU A 12 -23.41 17.48 -9.19
C GLU A 12 -22.06 17.33 -8.44
N ASP A 13 -21.98 17.83 -7.21
CA ASP A 13 -20.80 17.69 -6.35
C ASP A 13 -20.54 16.24 -5.93
N LEU A 14 -21.57 15.51 -5.52
CA LEU A 14 -21.44 14.09 -5.18
C LEU A 14 -21.03 13.27 -6.40
N ARG A 15 -21.61 13.55 -7.58
CA ARG A 15 -21.21 12.90 -8.83
C ARG A 15 -19.74 13.13 -9.16
N LYS A 16 -19.23 14.36 -9.01
CA LYS A 16 -17.81 14.69 -9.23
C LYS A 16 -16.91 13.90 -8.29
N LYS A 17 -17.27 13.82 -7.01
CA LYS A 17 -16.51 13.06 -6.01
C LYS A 17 -16.54 11.55 -6.26
N VAL A 18 -17.69 10.96 -6.65
CA VAL A 18 -17.78 9.55 -7.06
C VAL A 18 -16.87 9.28 -8.26
N LEU A 19 -16.94 10.13 -9.29
CA LEU A 19 -16.17 9.94 -10.51
C LEU A 19 -14.66 10.04 -10.24
N PHE A 20 -14.25 10.94 -9.34
CA PHE A 20 -12.88 11.06 -8.87
C PHE A 20 -12.42 9.80 -8.14
N THR A 21 -13.19 9.33 -7.16
CA THR A 21 -12.91 8.07 -6.43
C THR A 21 -12.79 6.88 -7.38
N LEU A 22 -13.70 6.74 -8.35
CA LEU A 22 -13.64 5.69 -9.37
C LEU A 22 -12.40 5.81 -10.27
N GLY A 23 -12.03 7.03 -10.65
CA GLY A 23 -10.80 7.31 -11.39
C GLY A 23 -9.55 6.89 -10.62
N CYS A 24 -9.47 7.23 -9.34
CA CYS A 24 -8.38 6.81 -8.45
C CYS A 24 -8.29 5.28 -8.33
N ILE A 25 -9.43 4.59 -8.18
CA ILE A 25 -9.48 3.12 -8.15
C ILE A 25 -9.00 2.53 -9.48
N ALA A 26 -9.38 3.13 -10.61
CA ALA A 26 -8.91 2.69 -11.93
C ALA A 26 -7.39 2.84 -12.07
N VAL A 27 -6.82 3.96 -11.62
CA VAL A 27 -5.35 4.17 -11.61
C VAL A 27 -4.65 3.12 -10.73
N TYR A 28 -5.18 2.86 -9.53
CA TYR A 28 -4.66 1.81 -8.65
C TYR A 28 -4.69 0.44 -9.34
N ARG A 29 -5.81 0.08 -10.00
CA ARG A 29 -5.95 -1.19 -10.73
C ARG A 29 -4.98 -1.32 -11.89
N VAL A 30 -4.72 -0.24 -12.63
CA VAL A 30 -3.73 -0.23 -13.71
C VAL A 30 -2.33 -0.47 -13.15
N GLY A 31 -1.93 0.25 -12.10
CA GLY A 31 -0.59 0.05 -11.51
C GLY A 31 -0.42 -1.31 -10.83
N ALA A 32 -1.47 -1.88 -10.24
CA ALA A 32 -1.45 -3.26 -9.73
C ALA A 32 -1.33 -4.33 -10.83
N ALA A 33 -1.64 -3.97 -12.09
CA ALA A 33 -1.45 -4.85 -13.24
C ALA A 33 -0.03 -4.81 -13.82
N ILE A 34 0.77 -3.78 -13.50
CA ILE A 34 2.13 -3.60 -14.02
C ILE A 34 3.13 -4.38 -13.13
N PRO A 35 3.73 -5.48 -13.62
CA PRO A 35 4.72 -6.23 -12.87
C PRO A 35 6.05 -5.46 -12.78
N ILE A 36 6.81 -5.71 -11.72
CA ILE A 36 8.14 -5.13 -11.58
C ILE A 36 9.10 -5.73 -12.63
N PRO A 37 9.88 -4.90 -13.34
CA PRO A 37 10.82 -5.37 -14.35
C PRO A 37 11.88 -6.27 -13.72
N GLY A 38 12.07 -7.47 -14.29
CA GLY A 38 13.07 -8.45 -13.84
C GLY A 38 12.52 -9.59 -12.98
N VAL A 39 11.22 -9.58 -12.65
CA VAL A 39 10.55 -10.68 -11.95
C VAL A 39 9.79 -11.58 -12.91
N ASN A 40 9.97 -12.88 -12.76
CA ASN A 40 9.20 -13.86 -13.51
C ASN A 40 7.80 -14.02 -12.90
N SER A 41 6.80 -13.43 -13.55
CA SER A 41 5.41 -13.48 -13.10
C SER A 41 4.82 -14.90 -13.05
N GLU A 42 5.34 -15.84 -13.85
CA GLU A 42 4.90 -17.23 -13.86
C GLU A 42 5.42 -17.99 -12.63
N ALA A 43 6.67 -17.71 -12.24
CA ALA A 43 7.27 -18.25 -11.00
C ALA A 43 6.54 -17.72 -9.75
N ILE A 44 6.20 -16.42 -9.72
CA ILE A 44 5.40 -15.85 -8.62
C ILE A 44 4.02 -16.52 -8.57
N ARG A 45 3.34 -16.70 -9.70
CA ARG A 45 2.03 -17.37 -9.73
C ARG A 45 2.11 -18.82 -9.25
N ALA A 46 3.17 -19.56 -9.60
CA ALA A 46 3.38 -20.92 -9.11
C ALA A 46 3.63 -20.97 -7.59
N LEU A 47 4.41 -20.02 -7.05
CA LEU A 47 4.58 -19.86 -5.60
C LEU A 47 3.25 -19.57 -4.91
N PHE A 48 2.46 -18.64 -5.44
CA PHE A 48 1.17 -18.27 -4.87
C PHE A 48 0.15 -19.39 -4.98
N ALA A 49 0.11 -20.14 -6.08
CA ALA A 49 -0.76 -21.32 -6.20
C ALA A 49 -0.43 -22.40 -5.16
N THR A 50 0.84 -22.54 -4.81
CA THR A 50 1.30 -23.50 -3.78
C THR A 50 1.00 -23.02 -2.35
N HIS A 51 0.94 -21.70 -2.13
CA HIS A 51 0.75 -21.07 -0.82
C HIS A 51 -0.57 -20.31 -0.66
N GLN A 52 -1.54 -20.55 -1.55
CA GLN A 52 -2.80 -19.80 -1.60
C GLN A 52 -3.62 -19.92 -0.31
N ASN A 53 -3.51 -21.05 0.39
CA ASN A 53 -4.21 -21.30 1.67
C ASN A 53 -3.44 -20.83 2.91
N ASN A 54 -2.24 -20.27 2.73
CA ASN A 54 -1.39 -19.83 3.83
C ASN A 54 -1.41 -18.30 3.98
N LEU A 55 -0.63 -17.79 4.94
CA LEU A 55 -0.44 -16.37 5.21
C LEU A 55 -0.17 -15.53 3.94
N LEU A 56 0.54 -16.08 2.94
CA LEU A 56 0.80 -15.40 1.67
C LEU A 56 -0.48 -15.11 0.88
N GLY A 57 -1.43 -16.05 0.81
CA GLY A 57 -2.72 -15.83 0.16
C GLY A 57 -3.56 -14.79 0.89
N PHE A 58 -3.52 -14.78 2.22
CA PHE A 58 -4.17 -13.72 3.01
C PHE A 58 -3.57 -12.35 2.70
N LEU A 59 -2.24 -12.23 2.67
CA LEU A 59 -1.56 -10.96 2.33
C LEU A 59 -1.90 -10.47 0.92
N ASP A 60 -2.11 -11.37 -0.04
CA ASP A 60 -2.48 -10.99 -1.41
C ASP A 60 -3.87 -10.34 -1.50
N ILE A 61 -4.84 -10.83 -0.70
CA ILE A 61 -6.19 -10.23 -0.62
C ILE A 61 -6.10 -8.78 -0.13
N PHE A 62 -5.27 -8.50 0.88
CA PHE A 62 -5.05 -7.14 1.37
C PHE A 62 -4.32 -6.24 0.38
N SER A 63 -3.52 -6.84 -0.51
CA SER A 63 -2.86 -6.12 -1.62
C SER A 63 -3.76 -5.97 -2.86
N GLY A 64 -4.98 -6.51 -2.85
CA GLY A 64 -5.88 -6.49 -4.00
C GLY A 64 -5.42 -7.35 -5.20
N GLY A 65 -4.59 -8.37 -4.96
CA GLY A 65 -3.97 -9.21 -5.99
C GLY A 65 -2.65 -8.67 -6.56
N ALA A 66 -2.14 -7.57 -5.98
CA ALA A 66 -0.92 -6.90 -6.42
C ALA A 66 0.34 -7.68 -6.03
N LEU A 67 0.30 -8.45 -4.93
CA LEU A 67 1.40 -9.26 -4.42
C LEU A 67 1.57 -10.55 -5.23
N GLY A 68 0.48 -11.21 -5.59
CA GLY A 68 0.44 -12.42 -6.42
C GLY A 68 0.94 -12.24 -7.87
N ARG A 69 1.16 -10.99 -8.29
CA ARG A 69 1.78 -10.62 -9.58
C ARG A 69 3.09 -9.86 -9.41
N PHE A 70 3.50 -9.62 -8.16
CA PHE A 70 4.63 -8.79 -7.78
C PHE A 70 4.69 -7.47 -8.57
N SER A 71 3.59 -6.73 -8.48
CA SER A 71 3.41 -5.45 -9.15
C SER A 71 4.10 -4.28 -8.44
N ILE A 72 4.13 -3.12 -9.09
CA ILE A 72 4.65 -1.88 -8.52
C ILE A 72 3.94 -1.53 -7.19
N PHE A 73 2.68 -1.96 -7.02
CA PHE A 73 1.88 -1.75 -5.82
C PHE A 73 1.77 -3.00 -4.93
N ALA A 74 2.71 -3.95 -5.02
CA ALA A 74 2.66 -5.19 -4.24
C ALA A 74 2.55 -4.97 -2.72
N MET A 75 3.12 -3.89 -2.19
CA MET A 75 2.98 -3.50 -0.78
C MET A 75 1.65 -2.78 -0.46
N GLY A 76 1.01 -2.20 -1.47
CA GLY A 76 -0.22 -1.41 -1.32
C GLY A 76 -0.13 -0.34 -0.23
N VAL A 77 -1.19 -0.26 0.57
CA VAL A 77 -1.35 0.65 1.71
C VAL A 77 -0.83 0.08 3.04
N ILE A 78 -0.33 -1.17 3.04
CA ILE A 78 0.07 -1.88 4.27
C ILE A 78 1.15 -1.14 5.08
N PRO A 79 2.21 -0.56 4.47
CA PRO A 79 3.20 0.21 5.23
C PRO A 79 2.60 1.40 5.97
N TYR A 80 1.60 2.05 5.37
CA TYR A 80 0.91 3.18 5.98
C TYR A 80 0.00 2.74 7.13
N ILE A 81 -0.77 1.66 6.93
CA ILE A 81 -1.61 1.08 7.99
C ILE A 81 -0.75 0.69 9.19
N ASN A 82 0.41 0.08 8.95
CA ASN A 82 1.34 -0.27 10.02
C ASN A 82 1.91 0.97 10.71
N ALA A 83 2.30 2.00 9.95
CA ALA A 83 2.78 3.25 10.52
C ALA A 83 1.72 3.95 11.38
N SER A 84 0.46 3.99 10.93
CA SER A 84 -0.62 4.61 11.68
C SER A 84 -0.93 3.84 12.96
N ILE A 85 -0.95 2.50 12.93
CA ILE A 85 -1.10 1.66 14.12
C ILE A 85 0.04 1.90 15.11
N ILE A 86 1.29 1.96 14.65
CA ILE A 86 2.45 2.26 15.53
C ILE A 86 2.26 3.64 16.18
N MET A 87 1.87 4.65 15.41
CA MET A 87 1.62 5.99 15.94
C MET A 87 0.47 6.02 16.94
N SER A 88 -0.60 5.26 16.69
CA SER A 88 -1.74 5.11 17.62
C SER A 88 -1.34 4.40 18.91
N LEU A 89 -0.50 3.36 18.83
CA LEU A 89 0.00 2.63 20.00
C LEU A 89 0.98 3.49 20.83
N LEU A 90 1.87 4.25 20.17
CA LEU A 90 2.78 5.16 20.86
C LEU A 90 2.04 6.27 21.63
N GLN A 91 0.91 6.73 21.11
CA GLN A 91 0.00 7.64 21.81
C GLN A 91 -0.70 6.93 22.98
N GLY A 92 -1.33 5.78 22.74
CA GLY A 92 -2.08 5.05 23.77
C GLY A 92 -1.22 4.59 24.96
N ALA A 93 0.02 4.20 24.70
CA ALA A 93 0.95 3.76 25.72
C ALA A 93 1.63 4.92 26.49
N HIS A 94 1.31 6.19 26.19
CA HIS A 94 1.88 7.41 26.81
C HIS A 94 3.43 7.42 26.87
N VAL A 95 4.08 6.67 25.97
CA VAL A 95 5.54 6.48 25.99
C VAL A 95 6.25 7.79 25.64
N LEU A 96 5.57 8.66 24.87
CA LEU A 96 6.08 9.94 24.44
C LEU A 96 5.10 11.06 24.82
N PRO A 97 5.34 11.82 25.91
CA PRO A 97 4.48 12.93 26.33
C PRO A 97 4.41 14.05 25.28
N TYR A 98 5.37 14.10 24.35
CA TYR A 98 5.35 15.00 23.20
C TYR A 98 4.19 14.68 22.24
N LEU A 99 3.96 13.40 21.93
CA LEU A 99 2.88 12.99 21.01
C LEU A 99 1.50 13.27 21.63
N ASP A 100 1.34 13.10 22.94
CA ASP A 100 0.10 13.44 23.64
C ASP A 100 -0.19 14.95 23.67
N ARG A 101 0.85 15.78 23.79
CA ARG A 101 0.70 17.23 23.69
C ARG A 101 0.25 17.64 22.29
N LEU A 102 0.88 17.08 21.26
CA LEU A 102 0.45 17.27 19.88
C LEU A 102 -0.98 16.79 19.63
N ALA A 103 -1.41 15.67 20.22
CA ALA A 103 -2.80 15.22 20.08
C ALA A 103 -3.80 16.20 20.73
N LYS A 104 -3.38 16.88 21.82
CA LYS A 104 -4.17 17.88 22.56
C LYS A 104 -4.16 19.28 21.93
N GLU A 105 -3.23 19.58 21.02
CA GLU A 105 -3.11 20.85 20.28
C GLU A 105 -4.18 21.05 19.18
N GLY A 106 -5.13 20.12 19.02
CA GLY A 106 -6.23 20.23 18.06
C GLY A 106 -5.83 19.95 16.61
N GLU A 107 -6.34 20.73 15.65
CA GLU A 107 -6.12 20.51 14.21
C GLU A 107 -4.65 20.65 13.77
N LEU A 108 -3.93 21.63 14.32
CA LEU A 108 -2.51 21.85 14.00
C LEU A 108 -1.64 20.68 14.47
N GLY A 109 -1.95 20.14 15.65
CA GLY A 109 -1.25 18.99 16.20
C GLY A 109 -1.54 17.68 15.44
N ARG A 110 -2.80 17.47 15.03
CA ARG A 110 -3.17 16.36 14.13
C ARG A 110 -2.44 16.39 12.80
N ARG A 111 -2.26 17.57 12.19
CA ARG A 111 -1.47 17.71 10.95
C ARG A 111 -0.02 17.29 11.13
N LYS A 112 0.61 17.69 12.24
CA LYS A 112 1.99 17.26 12.56
C LYS A 112 2.08 15.76 12.82
N LEU A 113 1.12 15.17 13.53
CA LEU A 113 1.06 13.71 13.73
C LEU A 113 0.95 12.95 12.40
N ASN A 114 0.12 13.44 11.48
CA ASN A 114 0.02 12.85 10.14
C ASN A 114 1.33 12.96 9.37
N GLN A 115 2.05 14.09 9.46
CA GLN A 115 3.37 14.24 8.85
C GLN A 115 4.37 13.21 9.40
N ILE A 116 4.40 13.02 10.73
CA ILE A 116 5.25 11.99 11.36
C ILE A 116 4.88 10.60 10.85
N SER A 117 3.59 10.28 10.76
CA SER A 117 3.12 9.00 10.23
C SER A 117 3.54 8.79 8.77
N ARG A 118 3.52 9.84 7.93
CA ARG A 118 4.03 9.78 6.54
C ARG A 118 5.52 9.50 6.47
N TYR A 119 6.33 10.16 7.32
CA TYR A 119 7.77 9.87 7.38
C TYR A 119 8.06 8.45 7.88
N LEU A 120 7.30 7.99 8.88
CA LEU A 120 7.40 6.62 9.38
C LEU A 120 7.00 5.61 8.28
N THR A 121 5.97 5.92 7.51
CA THR A 121 5.53 5.09 6.37
C THR A 121 6.64 4.95 5.33
N LEU A 122 7.29 6.04 4.93
CA LEU A 122 8.42 6.02 4.00
C LEU A 122 9.55 5.11 4.52
N PHE A 123 9.90 5.24 5.80
CA PHE A 123 10.93 4.42 6.43
C PHE A 123 10.55 2.94 6.44
N LEU A 124 9.34 2.62 6.90
CA LEU A 124 8.83 1.25 6.95
C LEU A 124 8.69 0.63 5.57
N ALA A 125 8.17 1.37 4.59
CA ALA A 125 8.04 0.91 3.21
C ALA A 125 9.41 0.59 2.61
N SER A 126 10.42 1.44 2.85
CA SER A 126 11.79 1.20 2.36
C SER A 126 12.39 -0.08 2.97
N PHE A 127 12.26 -0.22 4.30
CA PHE A 127 12.81 -1.37 5.01
C PHE A 127 12.07 -2.69 4.67
N GLN A 128 10.74 -2.65 4.62
CA GLN A 128 9.92 -3.80 4.28
C GLN A 128 10.05 -4.18 2.80
N SER A 129 10.18 -3.22 1.88
CA SER A 129 10.44 -3.49 0.47
C SER A 129 11.75 -4.27 0.29
N PHE A 130 12.80 -3.87 1.02
CA PHE A 130 14.09 -4.56 1.00
C PHE A 130 13.97 -5.99 1.53
N GLY A 131 13.33 -6.17 2.69
CA GLY A 131 13.09 -7.48 3.28
C GLY A 131 12.25 -8.39 2.38
N LEU A 132 11.17 -7.87 1.80
CA LEU A 132 10.28 -8.59 0.89
C LEU A 132 11.01 -9.02 -0.39
N THR A 133 11.80 -8.11 -0.98
CA THR A 133 12.59 -8.40 -2.18
C THR A 133 13.55 -9.57 -1.91
N ILE A 134 14.31 -9.52 -0.81
CA ILE A 134 15.23 -10.61 -0.45
C ILE A 134 14.49 -11.91 -0.14
N ALA A 135 13.38 -11.84 0.58
CA ALA A 135 12.60 -13.02 0.95
C ALA A 135 12.08 -13.75 -0.29
N ILE A 136 11.53 -13.01 -1.25
CA ILE A 136 11.02 -13.56 -2.51
C ILE A 136 12.16 -14.05 -3.41
N SER A 137 13.29 -13.35 -3.49
CA SER A 137 14.47 -13.82 -4.23
C SER A 137 15.00 -15.17 -3.75
N LYS A 138 14.93 -15.42 -2.44
CA LYS A 138 15.48 -16.62 -1.79
C LYS A 138 14.47 -17.75 -1.64
N MET A 139 13.19 -17.51 -1.95
CA MET A 139 12.15 -18.51 -1.78
C MET A 139 12.26 -19.57 -2.90
N PRO A 140 12.39 -20.86 -2.57
CA PRO A 140 12.48 -21.92 -3.56
C PRO A 140 11.13 -22.08 -4.29
N VAL A 141 11.14 -21.91 -5.61
CA VAL A 141 9.97 -22.08 -6.47
C VAL A 141 9.83 -23.56 -6.87
N PRO A 142 8.63 -24.16 -6.78
CA PRO A 142 8.37 -25.46 -7.37
C PRO A 142 8.69 -25.43 -8.88
N GLY A 143 9.62 -26.28 -9.33
CA GLY A 143 10.04 -26.34 -10.72
C GLY A 143 11.36 -25.63 -11.06
N GLY A 144 12.07 -25.05 -10.07
CA GLY A 144 13.43 -24.53 -10.27
C GLY A 144 13.54 -23.28 -11.14
N ILE A 145 12.41 -22.66 -11.49
CA ILE A 145 12.38 -21.39 -12.22
C ILE A 145 12.84 -20.31 -11.26
N PRO A 146 13.95 -19.59 -11.55
CA PRO A 146 14.37 -18.50 -10.69
C PRO A 146 13.32 -17.38 -10.75
N VAL A 147 12.88 -16.90 -9.57
CA VAL A 147 11.95 -15.76 -9.46
C VAL A 147 12.54 -14.52 -10.13
N ILE A 148 13.87 -14.43 -10.17
CA ILE A 148 14.64 -13.34 -10.75
C ILE A 148 15.59 -13.91 -11.79
N ASN A 149 15.43 -13.48 -13.03
CA ASN A 149 16.24 -13.99 -14.14
C ASN A 149 17.74 -13.65 -13.99
N ASN A 150 18.07 -12.50 -13.38
CA ASN A 150 19.45 -12.07 -13.07
C ASN A 150 19.48 -11.25 -11.75
N PRO A 151 19.84 -11.85 -10.61
CA PRO A 151 19.91 -11.14 -9.33
C PRO A 151 21.16 -10.25 -9.25
N THR A 152 21.13 -9.11 -9.94
CA THR A 152 22.16 -8.06 -9.84
C THR A 152 21.83 -7.09 -8.71
N VAL A 153 22.84 -6.48 -8.08
CA VAL A 153 22.63 -5.42 -7.06
C VAL A 153 21.74 -4.29 -7.60
N GLY A 154 21.87 -3.94 -8.88
CA GLY A 154 20.99 -2.97 -9.55
C GLY A 154 19.52 -3.36 -9.53
N PHE A 155 19.18 -4.64 -9.71
CA PHE A 155 17.81 -5.12 -9.66
C PHE A 155 17.20 -4.95 -8.25
N TYR A 156 17.95 -5.26 -7.20
CA TYR A 156 17.49 -5.06 -5.82
C TYR A 156 17.21 -3.59 -5.53
N VAL A 157 18.12 -2.68 -5.91
CA VAL A 157 17.93 -1.24 -5.70
C VAL A 157 16.73 -0.73 -6.48
N THR A 158 16.61 -1.05 -7.77
CA THR A 158 15.46 -0.64 -8.58
C THR A 158 14.14 -1.19 -8.06
N THR A 159 14.11 -2.45 -7.62
CA THR A 159 12.91 -3.09 -7.06
C THR A 159 12.48 -2.42 -5.76
N VAL A 160 13.41 -2.19 -4.84
CA VAL A 160 13.13 -1.53 -3.55
C VAL A 160 12.63 -0.10 -3.77
N LEU A 161 13.26 0.65 -4.67
CA LEU A 161 12.81 2.00 -5.02
C LEU A 161 11.43 1.99 -5.66
N THR A 162 11.16 1.03 -6.55
CA THR A 162 9.86 0.89 -7.23
C THR A 162 8.75 0.56 -6.24
N LEU A 163 8.96 -0.41 -5.34
CA LEU A 163 7.99 -0.78 -4.30
C LEU A 163 7.75 0.36 -3.30
N THR A 164 8.81 1.04 -2.88
CA THR A 164 8.73 2.17 -1.95
C THR A 164 7.98 3.33 -2.60
N ALA A 165 8.36 3.71 -3.82
CA ALA A 165 7.67 4.77 -4.57
C ALA A 165 6.21 4.40 -4.85
N GLY A 166 5.95 3.15 -5.20
CA GLY A 166 4.61 2.61 -5.41
C GLY A 166 3.74 2.73 -4.15
N SER A 167 4.25 2.31 -2.99
CA SER A 167 3.51 2.40 -1.73
C SER A 167 3.22 3.86 -1.32
N ILE A 168 4.18 4.77 -1.49
CA ILE A 168 3.97 6.20 -1.22
C ILE A 168 2.94 6.80 -2.18
N PHE A 169 2.99 6.41 -3.45
CA PHE A 169 2.00 6.83 -4.44
C PHE A 169 0.59 6.35 -4.08
N VAL A 170 0.45 5.10 -3.64
CA VAL A 170 -0.84 4.55 -3.19
C VAL A 170 -1.34 5.27 -1.94
N MET A 171 -0.46 5.56 -0.97
CA MET A 171 -0.80 6.37 0.20
C MET A 171 -1.31 7.76 -0.21
N TRP A 172 -0.57 8.44 -1.09
CA TRP A 172 -0.96 9.75 -1.61
C TRP A 172 -2.32 9.70 -2.33
N LEU A 173 -2.54 8.68 -3.15
CA LEU A 173 -3.81 8.47 -3.85
C LEU A 173 -4.96 8.23 -2.87
N GLY A 174 -4.75 7.48 -1.80
CA GLY A 174 -5.72 7.29 -0.72
C GLY A 174 -6.04 8.62 0.01
N GLU A 175 -5.03 9.43 0.30
CA GLU A 175 -5.24 10.76 0.91
C GLU A 175 -6.03 11.70 -0.02
N GLN A 176 -5.74 11.69 -1.33
CA GLN A 176 -6.51 12.46 -2.31
C GLN A 176 -7.96 11.99 -2.40
N MET A 177 -8.22 10.68 -2.30
CA MET A 177 -9.58 10.15 -2.23
C MET A 177 -10.32 10.61 -0.97
N THR A 178 -9.64 10.74 0.17
CA THR A 178 -10.24 11.24 1.41
C THR A 178 -10.55 12.75 1.35
N GLU A 179 -9.68 13.56 0.72
CA GLU A 179 -9.89 15.01 0.60
C GLU A 179 -10.89 15.39 -0.50
N SER A 180 -10.75 14.80 -1.69
CA SER A 180 -11.49 15.21 -2.90
C SER A 180 -12.54 14.18 -3.35
N GLY A 181 -12.54 12.98 -2.77
CA GLY A 181 -13.47 11.91 -3.11
C GLY A 181 -14.59 11.71 -2.10
N ILE A 182 -15.13 10.49 -2.07
CA ILE A 182 -16.14 10.05 -1.10
C ILE A 182 -15.56 8.98 -0.19
N GLY A 183 -15.73 9.20 1.12
CA GLY A 183 -15.34 8.24 2.15
C GLY A 183 -13.88 8.36 2.58
N ASN A 184 -13.34 7.28 3.13
CA ASN A 184 -11.92 7.15 3.44
C ASN A 184 -11.25 6.37 2.31
N GLY A 185 -10.19 6.94 1.73
CA GLY A 185 -9.45 6.32 0.62
C GLY A 185 -8.48 5.22 1.02
N ILE A 186 -8.24 5.04 2.32
CA ILE A 186 -7.34 4.03 2.91
C ILE A 186 -8.14 2.93 3.59
#